data_AF-A0A9N8V1C6-F1
#
_entry.id   AF-A0A9N8V1C6-F1
#
_cell.length_a   1.000
_cell.length_b   1.000
_cell.length_c   1.000
_cell.angle_alpha   90.00
_cell.angle_beta   90.00
_cell.angle_gamma   90.00
#
_symmetry.space_group_name_H-M   'P 1'
#
loop_
_entity.id
_entity.type
_entity.pdbx_description
1 polymer ?
#
loop_
_entity_poly.entity_id
_entity_poly.type
_entity_poly.pdbx_seq_one_letter_code
_entity_poly.pdbx_strand_id
1 'polypeptide(L)'
;MYANTRRKILSAADKAANTVIFAVGPVFIFFAVLLIGLATVVYFSVVFPSFYIWDEDYFWSKPGGVLSNTIKGQLVSGHLPKPERAHHCSVCKKCVLKFDHHCPWIANCVGHYNHRYFVLFMTYLVIGCFYFALVGWNEFLSCLDIDSEWEWWMPRPYMALSFLLAIAIGIALGGMCLWHYYLILTAQTTVEFYNNSYAKSAAKSKGEVYKNPYNLGPLINLCQFFNVGNNL
;
A
#
# COMPACT_ATOMS: atom_id res chain seq x y z
N MET A 1 46.56 33.01 17.89
CA MET A 1 46.67 31.54 18.00
C MET A 1 45.32 30.85 17.86
N TYR A 2 44.27 31.28 18.58
CA TYR A 2 42.92 30.69 18.57
C TYR A 2 42.24 30.57 17.19
N ALA A 3 42.33 31.61 16.34
CA ALA A 3 41.66 31.63 15.03
C ALA A 3 42.22 30.60 14.02
N ASN A 4 43.49 30.21 14.17
CA ASN A 4 44.15 29.27 13.25
C ASN A 4 43.81 27.82 13.60
N THR A 5 43.66 27.52 14.89
CA THR A 5 43.18 26.23 15.40
C THR A 5 41.72 26.00 15.00
N ARG A 6 40.85 27.01 15.16
CA ARG A 6 39.43 26.94 14.75
C ARG A 6 39.27 26.64 13.26
N ARG A 7 40.05 27.30 12.39
CA ARG A 7 40.02 27.08 10.93
C ARG A 7 40.42 25.66 10.53
N LYS A 8 41.44 25.10 11.19
CA LYS A 8 41.87 23.71 10.93
C LYS A 8 40.81 22.69 11.33
N ILE A 9 40.17 22.89 12.49
CA ILE A 9 39.09 22.03 12.98
C ILE A 9 37.90 22.04 12.02
N LEU A 10 37.46 23.22 11.58
CA LEU A 10 36.36 23.35 10.60
C LEU A 10 36.71 22.68 9.27
N SER A 11 37.92 22.90 8.74
CA SER A 11 38.34 22.26 7.48
C SER A 11 38.44 20.72 7.56
N ALA A 12 38.75 20.20 8.75
CA ALA A 12 38.81 18.76 8.99
C ALA A 12 37.40 18.17 9.11
N ALA A 13 36.48 18.89 9.79
CA ALA A 13 35.07 18.53 9.85
C ALA A 13 34.41 18.53 8.47
N ASP A 14 34.67 19.54 7.64
CA ASP A 14 34.14 19.61 6.26
C ASP A 14 34.69 18.49 5.39
N LYS A 15 35.98 18.16 5.51
CA LYS A 15 36.55 17.00 4.80
C LYS A 15 35.93 15.69 5.24
N ALA A 16 35.71 15.51 6.54
CA ALA A 16 35.05 14.32 7.07
C ALA A 16 33.60 14.22 6.59
N ALA A 17 32.84 15.32 6.66
CA ALA A 17 31.47 15.41 6.17
C ALA A 17 31.39 15.11 4.68
N ASN A 18 32.24 15.73 3.85
CA ASN A 18 32.30 15.44 2.42
C ASN A 18 32.65 13.98 2.13
N THR A 19 33.62 13.40 2.86
CA THR A 19 33.98 11.99 2.69
C THR A 19 32.79 11.06 3.02
N VAL A 20 32.04 11.36 4.07
CA VAL A 20 30.82 10.62 4.43
C VAL A 20 29.74 10.79 3.37
N ILE A 21 29.50 12.01 2.87
CA ILE A 21 28.53 12.28 1.80
C ILE A 21 28.89 11.51 0.53
N PHE A 22 30.15 11.49 0.12
CA PHE A 22 30.59 10.73 -1.06
C PHE A 22 30.57 9.21 -0.85
N ALA A 23 30.73 8.73 0.39
CA ALA A 23 30.64 7.30 0.71
C ALA A 23 29.20 6.80 0.84
N VAL A 24 28.32 7.59 1.46
CA VAL A 24 26.94 7.20 1.78
C VAL A 24 25.96 7.64 0.68
N GLY A 25 26.26 8.71 -0.03
CA GLY A 25 25.43 9.28 -1.10
C GLY A 25 25.07 8.28 -2.21
N PRO A 26 26.01 7.49 -2.76
CA PRO A 26 25.70 6.47 -3.75
C PRO A 26 24.74 5.39 -3.23
N VAL A 27 24.89 4.99 -1.95
CA VAL A 27 24.01 4.01 -1.30
C VAL A 27 22.61 4.61 -1.12
N PHE A 28 22.51 5.86 -0.71
CA PHE A 28 21.25 6.59 -0.59
C PHE A 28 20.51 6.69 -1.92
N ILE A 29 21.20 7.12 -2.98
CA ILE A 29 20.65 7.23 -4.34
C ILE A 29 20.16 5.86 -4.81
N PHE A 30 20.94 4.81 -4.57
CA PHE A 30 20.54 3.44 -4.93
C PHE A 30 19.23 3.03 -4.25
N PHE A 31 19.10 3.22 -2.94
CA PHE A 31 17.87 2.87 -2.23
C PHE A 31 16.66 3.72 -2.66
N ALA A 32 16.86 5.02 -2.88
CA ALA A 32 15.80 5.89 -3.37
C ALA A 32 15.30 5.46 -4.75
N VAL A 33 16.21 5.21 -5.69
CA VAL A 33 15.88 4.73 -7.04
C VAL A 33 15.22 3.35 -6.98
N LEU A 34 15.71 2.45 -6.12
CA LEU A 34 15.12 1.12 -5.93
C LEU A 34 13.67 1.23 -5.42
N LEU A 35 13.42 2.01 -4.37
CA LEU A 35 12.08 2.19 -3.80
C LEU A 35 11.12 2.84 -4.79
N ILE A 36 11.56 3.87 -5.52
CA ILE A 36 10.77 4.52 -6.58
C ILE A 36 10.47 3.53 -7.72
N GLY A 37 11.48 2.77 -8.16
CA GLY A 37 11.33 1.76 -9.20
C GLY A 37 10.33 0.67 -8.80
N LEU A 38 10.47 0.11 -7.60
CA LEU A 38 9.54 -0.88 -7.06
C LEU A 38 8.13 -0.30 -6.92
N ALA A 39 7.99 0.89 -6.33
CA ALA A 39 6.69 1.55 -6.18
C ALA A 39 6.03 1.79 -7.54
N THR A 40 6.80 2.17 -8.56
CA THR A 40 6.31 2.40 -9.92
C THR A 40 5.82 1.10 -10.56
N VAL A 41 6.63 0.04 -10.54
CA VAL A 41 6.24 -1.28 -11.10
C VAL A 41 4.97 -1.79 -10.45
N VAL A 42 4.89 -1.66 -9.12
CA VAL A 42 3.73 -2.10 -8.37
C VAL A 42 2.52 -1.22 -8.66
N TYR A 43 2.68 0.11 -8.77
CA TYR A 43 1.61 1.03 -9.15
C TYR A 43 1.01 0.65 -10.51
N PHE A 44 1.83 0.40 -11.53
CA PHE A 44 1.33 -0.05 -12.84
C PHE A 44 0.61 -1.39 -12.74
N SER A 45 1.10 -2.32 -11.91
CA SER A 45 0.45 -3.62 -11.65
C SER A 45 -0.89 -3.47 -10.91
N VAL A 46 -1.07 -2.40 -10.12
CA VAL A 46 -2.31 -2.08 -9.41
C VAL A 46 -3.34 -1.44 -10.32
N VAL A 47 -2.91 -0.44 -11.09
CA VAL A 47 -3.79 0.35 -11.96
C VAL A 47 -4.18 -0.45 -13.20
N PHE A 48 -3.23 -1.17 -13.80
CA PHE A 48 -3.41 -1.93 -15.03
C PHE A 48 -3.18 -3.43 -14.83
N PRO A 49 -3.94 -4.11 -13.94
CA PRO A 49 -3.83 -5.56 -13.80
C PRO A 49 -4.23 -6.30 -15.09
N SER A 50 -5.06 -5.67 -15.92
CA SER A 50 -5.48 -6.15 -17.24
C SER A 50 -4.31 -6.38 -18.22
N PHE A 51 -3.15 -5.73 -18.02
CA PHE A 51 -1.97 -5.96 -18.87
C PHE A 51 -1.40 -7.38 -18.74
N TYR A 52 -1.73 -8.07 -17.64
CA TYR A 52 -1.30 -9.44 -17.34
C TYR A 52 -2.42 -10.47 -17.46
N ILE A 53 -3.68 -10.03 -17.63
CA ILE A 53 -4.87 -10.89 -17.59
C ILE A 53 -5.76 -10.47 -18.76
N TRP A 54 -5.52 -11.10 -19.90
CA TRP A 54 -6.17 -10.77 -21.16
C TRP A 54 -7.53 -11.46 -21.37
N ASP A 55 -7.94 -12.39 -20.48
CA ASP A 55 -8.99 -13.38 -20.79
C ASP A 55 -10.31 -13.22 -20.00
N GLU A 56 -10.34 -12.47 -18.88
CA GLU A 56 -11.49 -12.42 -17.96
C GLU A 56 -12.65 -11.50 -18.44
N ASP A 57 -12.36 -10.49 -19.28
CA ASP A 57 -13.40 -9.61 -19.85
C ASP A 57 -14.34 -10.38 -20.82
N TYR A 58 -13.94 -11.57 -21.26
CA TYR A 58 -14.75 -12.45 -22.11
C TYR A 58 -15.84 -13.21 -21.32
N PHE A 59 -15.60 -13.51 -20.03
CA PHE A 59 -16.51 -14.36 -19.24
C PHE A 59 -17.75 -13.60 -18.74
N TRP A 60 -17.59 -12.34 -18.36
CA TRP A 60 -18.68 -11.52 -17.79
C TRP A 60 -19.51 -10.74 -18.83
N SER A 61 -19.09 -10.76 -20.10
CA SER A 61 -19.72 -9.97 -21.17
C SER A 61 -20.75 -10.73 -22.01
N LYS A 62 -20.92 -12.05 -21.85
CA LYS A 62 -21.85 -12.84 -22.67
C LYS A 62 -23.28 -12.89 -22.10
N PRO A 63 -24.31 -12.43 -22.83
CA PRO A 63 -25.69 -12.65 -22.47
C PRO A 63 -26.16 -14.05 -22.88
N GLY A 64 -26.71 -14.82 -21.94
CA GLY A 64 -27.65 -15.92 -22.26
C GLY A 64 -27.27 -17.36 -21.91
N GLY A 65 -26.87 -17.66 -20.67
CA GLY A 65 -26.73 -19.05 -20.18
C GLY A 65 -27.92 -19.50 -19.33
N VAL A 66 -28.89 -20.19 -19.93
CA VAL A 66 -30.03 -20.84 -19.26
C VAL A 66 -29.53 -22.01 -18.42
N LEU A 67 -29.81 -22.07 -17.11
CA LEU A 67 -29.94 -23.33 -16.34
C LEU A 67 -30.57 -23.13 -14.93
N SER A 68 -31.78 -23.69 -14.81
CA SER A 68 -32.48 -24.23 -13.63
C SER A 68 -32.37 -23.55 -12.24
N ASN A 69 -33.42 -22.79 -11.92
CA ASN A 69 -34.04 -22.57 -10.60
C ASN A 69 -33.56 -23.45 -9.44
N THR A 70 -32.69 -22.94 -8.56
CA THR A 70 -32.70 -23.17 -7.10
C THR A 70 -31.75 -22.12 -6.47
N ILE A 71 -32.11 -21.59 -5.30
CA ILE A 71 -31.38 -20.58 -4.50
C ILE A 71 -31.74 -19.11 -4.82
N LYS A 72 -32.83 -18.68 -4.20
CA LYS A 72 -33.21 -17.26 -4.00
C LYS A 72 -32.08 -16.54 -3.23
N GLY A 73 -31.47 -15.53 -3.85
CA GLY A 73 -30.59 -14.57 -3.15
C GLY A 73 -29.40 -14.01 -3.94
N GLN A 74 -29.09 -14.57 -5.11
CA GLN A 74 -27.87 -14.24 -5.87
C GLN A 74 -28.21 -13.93 -7.34
N LEU A 75 -28.89 -12.82 -7.62
CA LEU A 75 -29.06 -12.37 -9.01
C LEU A 75 -28.95 -10.86 -9.08
N VAL A 76 -27.79 -10.39 -9.55
CA VAL A 76 -27.73 -9.11 -10.26
C VAL A 76 -27.39 -9.48 -11.70
N SER A 77 -28.40 -9.41 -12.57
CA SER A 77 -28.29 -9.58 -14.02
C SER A 77 -27.88 -10.99 -14.51
N GLY A 78 -28.84 -11.92 -14.55
CA GLY A 78 -28.99 -12.96 -15.60
C GLY A 78 -27.89 -14.00 -15.88
N HIS A 79 -26.71 -13.91 -15.27
CA HIS A 79 -25.50 -14.58 -15.75
C HIS A 79 -24.74 -15.20 -14.59
N LEU A 80 -24.81 -16.54 -14.43
CA LEU A 80 -24.07 -17.37 -13.48
C LEU A 80 -24.16 -16.97 -11.98
N PRO A 81 -24.14 -17.94 -11.04
CA PRO A 81 -24.00 -17.59 -9.64
C PRO A 81 -22.68 -16.87 -9.43
N LYS A 82 -22.76 -15.72 -8.76
CA LYS A 82 -21.60 -14.91 -8.39
C LYS A 82 -20.57 -15.80 -7.65
N PRO A 83 -19.32 -15.88 -8.13
CA PRO A 83 -18.27 -16.64 -7.46
C PRO A 83 -18.13 -16.19 -6.01
N GLU A 84 -17.67 -17.12 -5.18
CA GLU A 84 -17.42 -16.85 -3.78
C GLU A 84 -16.53 -15.60 -3.62
N ARG A 85 -16.87 -14.72 -2.67
CA ARG A 85 -16.13 -13.48 -2.36
C ARG A 85 -16.06 -12.44 -3.50
N ALA A 86 -16.64 -12.69 -4.68
CA ALA A 86 -16.74 -11.67 -5.72
C ALA A 86 -17.77 -10.62 -5.33
N HIS A 87 -17.68 -9.36 -5.79
CA HIS A 87 -18.70 -8.31 -5.67
C HIS A 87 -18.83 -7.46 -6.94
N HIS A 88 -20.05 -6.98 -7.24
CA HIS A 88 -20.29 -6.06 -8.34
C HIS A 88 -19.94 -4.63 -7.91
N CYS A 89 -19.03 -3.98 -8.62
CA CYS A 89 -18.72 -2.57 -8.42
C CYS A 89 -19.62 -1.72 -9.31
N SER A 90 -20.50 -0.92 -8.71
CA SER A 90 -21.40 -0.02 -9.43
C SER A 90 -20.68 1.14 -10.14
N VAL A 91 -19.45 1.46 -9.76
CA VAL A 91 -18.62 2.49 -10.41
C VAL A 91 -17.95 1.92 -11.66
N CYS A 92 -17.25 0.79 -11.53
CA CYS A 92 -16.57 0.13 -12.65
C CYS A 92 -17.50 -0.71 -13.54
N LYS A 93 -18.78 -0.89 -13.15
CA LYS A 93 -19.80 -1.66 -13.87
C LYS A 93 -19.40 -3.11 -14.18
N LYS A 94 -18.60 -3.73 -13.32
CA LYS A 94 -18.15 -5.12 -13.46
C LYS A 94 -18.12 -5.86 -12.12
N CYS A 95 -18.20 -7.19 -12.21
CA CYS A 95 -17.95 -8.08 -11.07
C CYS A 95 -16.44 -8.21 -10.85
N VAL A 96 -16.02 -8.16 -9.59
CA VAL A 96 -14.61 -8.23 -9.19
C VAL A 96 -14.46 -9.38 -8.21
N LEU A 97 -13.58 -10.34 -8.52
CA LEU A 97 -13.25 -11.46 -7.65
C LEU A 97 -12.55 -10.98 -6.38
N LYS A 98 -12.84 -11.61 -5.23
CA LYS A 98 -12.29 -11.24 -3.90
C LYS A 98 -12.28 -9.71 -3.71
N PHE A 99 -13.40 -9.07 -4.00
CA PHE A 99 -13.52 -7.61 -4.03
C PHE A 99 -13.23 -7.02 -2.64
N ASP A 100 -12.33 -6.04 -2.61
CA ASP A 100 -12.02 -5.29 -1.41
C ASP A 100 -12.73 -3.94 -1.41
N HIS A 101 -12.40 -3.08 -2.38
CA HIS A 101 -13.04 -1.78 -2.55
C HIS A 101 -12.82 -1.23 -3.97
N HIS A 102 -13.58 -0.19 -4.31
CA HIS A 102 -13.23 0.69 -5.43
C HIS A 102 -12.35 1.82 -4.91
N CYS A 103 -11.16 1.99 -5.50
CA CYS A 103 -10.20 2.99 -5.06
C CYS A 103 -10.10 4.12 -6.10
N PRO A 104 -10.57 5.34 -5.78
CA PRO A 104 -10.50 6.47 -6.70
C PRO A 104 -9.07 6.85 -7.07
N TRP A 105 -8.11 6.65 -6.15
CA TRP A 105 -6.70 7.02 -6.32
C TRP A 105 -5.96 6.25 -7.41
N ILE A 106 -6.44 5.05 -7.72
CA ILE A 106 -5.93 4.20 -8.81
C ILE A 106 -6.93 4.09 -9.96
N ALA A 107 -8.05 4.83 -9.89
CA ALA A 107 -9.17 4.78 -10.82
C ALA A 107 -9.65 3.35 -11.17
N ASN A 108 -9.56 2.42 -10.21
CA ASN A 108 -9.82 1.00 -10.43
C ASN A 108 -10.28 0.29 -9.15
N CYS A 109 -10.84 -0.92 -9.29
CA CYS A 109 -11.14 -1.78 -8.16
C CYS A 109 -9.90 -2.49 -7.63
N VAL A 110 -9.85 -2.67 -6.32
CA VAL A 110 -8.94 -3.58 -5.64
C VAL A 110 -9.66 -4.91 -5.40
N GLY A 111 -9.08 -5.99 -5.90
CA GLY A 111 -9.62 -7.35 -5.82
C GLY A 111 -8.55 -8.41 -6.04
N HIS A 112 -8.96 -9.66 -6.30
CA HIS A 112 -8.08 -10.83 -6.34
C HIS A 112 -6.75 -10.60 -7.08
N TYR A 113 -6.81 -10.02 -8.28
CA TYR A 113 -5.67 -9.90 -9.18
C TYR A 113 -4.69 -8.78 -8.83
N ASN A 114 -5.12 -7.75 -8.10
CA ASN A 114 -4.27 -6.60 -7.77
C ASN A 114 -4.14 -6.27 -6.29
N HIS A 115 -4.84 -6.99 -5.41
CA HIS A 115 -4.81 -6.72 -3.97
C HIS A 115 -3.39 -6.87 -3.38
N ARG A 116 -2.61 -7.89 -3.80
CA ARG A 116 -1.22 -8.05 -3.35
C ARG A 116 -0.33 -6.87 -3.75
N TYR A 117 -0.51 -6.38 -4.98
CA TYR A 117 0.24 -5.23 -5.49
C TYR A 117 -0.19 -3.96 -4.77
N PHE A 118 -1.48 -3.79 -4.48
CA PHE A 118 -2.00 -2.62 -3.76
C PHE A 118 -1.34 -2.49 -2.39
N VAL A 119 -1.21 -3.61 -1.67
CA VAL A 119 -0.57 -3.65 -0.34
C VAL A 119 0.93 -3.40 -0.42
N LEU A 120 1.63 -3.98 -1.41
CA LEU A 120 3.05 -3.70 -1.62
C LEU A 120 3.31 -2.24 -2.00
N PHE A 121 2.46 -1.64 -2.83
CA PHE A 121 2.57 -0.24 -3.23
C PHE A 121 2.48 0.67 -2.00
N MET A 122 1.47 0.47 -1.15
CA MET A 122 1.36 1.23 0.10
C MET A 122 2.58 0.99 1.01
N THR A 123 3.03 -0.26 1.12
CA THR A 123 4.19 -0.62 1.96
C THR A 123 5.45 0.12 1.52
N TYR A 124 5.77 0.11 0.22
CA TYR A 124 6.93 0.81 -0.32
C TYR A 124 6.81 2.33 -0.20
N LEU A 125 5.61 2.88 -0.40
CA LEU A 125 5.37 4.32 -0.25
C LEU A 125 5.54 4.77 1.21
N VAL A 126 5.02 4.00 2.17
CA VAL A 126 5.19 4.24 3.61
C VAL A 126 6.68 4.18 3.99
N ILE A 127 7.40 3.14 3.56
CA ILE A 127 8.85 3.02 3.79
C ILE A 127 9.60 4.21 3.19
N GLY A 128 9.26 4.61 1.96
CA GLY A 128 9.87 5.76 1.28
C GLY A 128 9.64 7.07 2.02
N CYS A 129 8.42 7.33 2.50
CA CYS A 129 8.08 8.51 3.29
C CYS A 129 8.87 8.57 4.60
N PHE A 130 8.92 7.47 5.36
CA PHE A 130 9.67 7.42 6.62
C PHE A 130 11.18 7.46 6.40
N TYR A 131 11.69 6.85 5.33
CA TYR A 131 13.10 6.96 4.95
C TYR A 131 13.49 8.39 4.63
N PHE A 132 12.69 9.09 3.82
CA PHE A 132 12.90 10.51 3.51
C PHE A 132 12.88 11.37 4.77
N ALA A 133 11.92 11.15 5.66
CA ALA A 133 11.84 11.91 6.92
C ALA A 133 12.98 11.60 7.90
N LEU A 134 13.45 10.35 7.95
CA LEU A 134 14.58 9.98 8.81
C LEU A 134 15.88 10.62 8.34
N VAL A 135 16.13 10.61 7.03
CA VAL A 135 17.35 11.20 6.46
C VAL A 135 17.29 12.73 6.47
N GLY A 136 16.16 13.32 6.08
CA GLY A 136 15.98 14.77 5.99
C GLY A 136 15.72 15.50 7.31
N TRP A 137 15.88 14.82 8.45
CA TRP A 137 15.54 15.38 9.77
C TRP A 137 16.38 16.60 10.12
N ASN A 138 17.69 16.54 9.91
CA ASN A 138 18.59 17.64 10.26
C ASN A 138 18.38 18.84 9.32
N GLU A 139 18.18 18.59 8.03
CA GLU A 139 17.90 19.59 7.01
C GLU A 139 16.56 20.28 7.29
N PHE A 140 15.56 19.54 7.76
CA PHE A 140 14.30 20.10 8.22
C PHE A 140 14.50 21.01 9.45
N LEU A 141 15.28 20.58 10.45
CA LEU A 141 15.59 21.44 11.61
C LEU A 141 16.34 22.71 11.19
N SER A 142 17.28 22.61 10.23
CA SER A 142 17.95 23.78 9.67
C SER A 142 16.99 24.74 8.99
N CYS A 143 15.89 24.26 8.40
CA CYS A 143 14.86 25.14 7.83
C CYS A 143 14.17 26.02 8.89
N LEU A 144 14.08 25.55 10.14
CA LEU A 144 13.45 26.27 11.26
C LEU A 144 14.35 27.38 11.81
N ASP A 145 15.67 27.27 11.61
CA ASP A 145 16.62 28.32 11.95
C ASP A 145 16.71 29.35 10.81
N ILE A 146 15.79 30.30 10.81
CA ILE A 146 15.59 31.28 9.72
C ILE A 146 16.79 32.22 9.56
N ASP A 147 17.54 32.46 10.64
CA ASP A 147 18.67 33.39 10.65
C ASP A 147 19.97 32.77 10.12
N SER A 148 20.01 31.43 9.99
CA SER A 148 21.17 30.72 9.46
C SER A 148 21.35 30.87 7.95
N GLU A 149 22.59 30.82 7.48
CA GLU A 149 22.87 30.72 6.04
C GLU A 149 22.29 29.43 5.46
N TRP A 150 21.76 29.50 4.23
CA TRP A 150 21.18 28.36 3.54
C TRP A 150 22.03 27.97 2.34
N GLU A 151 22.81 26.91 2.51
CA GLU A 151 23.81 26.48 1.52
C GLU A 151 23.23 25.55 0.43
N TRP A 152 21.97 25.11 0.58
CA TRP A 152 21.37 24.12 -0.31
C TRP A 152 20.67 24.74 -1.52
N TRP A 153 20.78 24.06 -2.66
CA TRP A 153 20.13 24.48 -3.91
C TRP A 153 18.60 24.50 -3.82
N MET A 154 17.99 23.63 -3.01
CA MET A 154 16.55 23.58 -2.81
C MET A 154 16.15 24.66 -1.79
N PRO A 155 15.24 25.60 -2.11
CA PRO A 155 14.82 26.61 -1.15
C PRO A 155 14.20 26.02 0.13
N ARG A 156 14.51 26.64 1.28
CA ARG A 156 13.96 26.32 2.61
C ARG A 156 12.47 25.95 2.63
N PRO A 157 11.54 26.77 2.08
CA PRO A 157 10.11 26.45 2.15
C PRO A 157 9.75 25.16 1.40
N TYR A 158 10.45 24.82 0.32
CA TYR A 158 10.20 23.58 -0.41
C TYR A 158 10.73 22.36 0.33
N MET A 159 11.88 22.47 1.00
CA MET A 159 12.37 21.41 1.90
C MET A 159 11.38 21.18 3.04
N ALA A 160 11.02 22.24 3.76
CA ALA A 160 10.07 22.15 4.88
C ALA A 160 8.73 21.56 4.45
N LEU A 161 8.16 22.03 3.33
CA LEU A 161 6.91 21.48 2.78
C LEU A 161 7.04 20.00 2.41
N SER A 162 8.12 19.61 1.74
CA SER A 162 8.35 18.22 1.34
C SER A 162 8.45 17.29 2.55
N PHE A 163 9.13 17.73 3.62
CA PHE A 163 9.22 17.01 4.88
C PHE A 163 7.86 16.81 5.54
N LEU A 164 7.10 17.90 5.72
CA LEU A 164 5.79 17.87 6.34
C LEU A 164 4.82 17.02 5.53
N LEU A 165 4.87 17.12 4.20
CA LEU A 165 4.06 16.31 3.30
C LEU A 165 4.43 14.82 3.39
N ALA A 166 5.73 14.48 3.45
CA ALA A 166 6.18 13.11 3.60
C ALA A 166 5.70 12.48 4.93
N ILE A 167 5.76 13.22 6.04
CA ILE A 167 5.23 12.77 7.33
C ILE A 167 3.70 12.61 7.26
N ALA A 168 2.99 13.60 6.72
CA ALA A 168 1.53 13.56 6.64
C ALA A 168 1.04 12.38 5.79
N ILE A 169 1.62 12.18 4.61
CA ILE A 169 1.32 11.05 3.72
C ILE A 169 1.74 9.74 4.39
N GLY A 170 2.94 9.68 4.99
CA GLY A 170 3.46 8.49 5.66
C GLY A 170 2.57 8.02 6.80
N ILE A 171 2.03 8.93 7.61
CA ILE A 171 1.08 8.60 8.69
C ILE A 171 -0.26 8.15 8.12
N ALA A 172 -0.83 8.90 7.17
CA ALA A 172 -2.14 8.59 6.59
C ALA A 172 -2.15 7.24 5.88
N LEU A 173 -1.15 7.01 5.00
CA LEU A 173 -0.99 5.73 4.31
C LEU A 173 -0.49 4.62 5.23
N GLY A 174 0.28 4.94 6.27
CA GLY A 174 0.70 3.99 7.29
C GLY A 174 -0.49 3.38 8.03
N GLY A 175 -1.45 4.21 8.45
CA GLY A 175 -2.69 3.74 9.07
C GLY A 175 -3.52 2.84 8.13
N MET A 176 -3.65 3.25 6.86
CA MET A 176 -4.33 2.43 5.84
C MET A 176 -3.58 1.11 5.59
N CYS A 177 -2.26 1.13 5.50
CA CYS A 177 -1.42 -0.04 5.29
C CYS A 177 -1.57 -1.04 6.47
N LEU A 178 -1.50 -0.55 7.71
CA LEU A 178 -1.71 -1.38 8.91
C LEU A 178 -3.10 -2.02 8.93
N TRP A 179 -4.13 -1.27 8.52
CA TRP A 179 -5.48 -1.80 8.37
C TRP A 179 -5.54 -2.96 7.37
N HIS A 180 -4.92 -2.81 6.19
CA HIS A 180 -4.87 -3.91 5.22
C HIS A 180 -4.06 -5.12 5.71
N TYR A 181 -2.96 -4.91 6.45
CA TYR A 181 -2.26 -6.02 7.08
C TYR A 181 -3.12 -6.74 8.12
N TYR A 182 -3.90 -6.02 8.93
CA TYR A 182 -4.87 -6.63 9.84
C TYR A 182 -5.90 -7.51 9.08
N LEU A 183 -6.44 -7.00 7.98
CA LEU A 183 -7.38 -7.72 7.12
C LEU A 183 -6.74 -9.02 6.55
N ILE A 184 -5.49 -8.94 6.07
CA ILE A 184 -4.74 -10.10 5.57
C ILE A 184 -4.52 -11.13 6.69
N LEU A 185 -4.02 -10.70 7.85
CA LEU A 185 -3.74 -11.59 8.97
C LEU A 185 -5.00 -12.28 9.50
N THR A 186 -6.18 -11.70 9.24
CA THR A 186 -7.49 -12.27 9.60
C THR A 186 -8.26 -12.86 8.42
N ALA A 187 -7.60 -13.01 7.25
CA ALA A 187 -8.10 -13.60 6.00
C ALA A 187 -9.41 -13.03 5.43
N GLN A 188 -9.62 -11.72 5.58
CA GLN A 188 -10.85 -11.06 5.14
C GLN A 188 -10.53 -9.85 4.25
N THR A 189 -11.45 -9.51 3.33
CA THR A 189 -11.47 -8.21 2.65
C THR A 189 -12.17 -7.15 3.49
N THR A 190 -12.12 -5.89 3.08
CA THR A 190 -12.87 -4.79 3.72
C THR A 190 -14.38 -5.08 3.73
N VAL A 191 -14.94 -5.58 2.63
CA VAL A 191 -16.36 -5.98 2.57
C VAL A 191 -16.66 -7.14 3.52
N GLU A 192 -15.78 -8.13 3.56
CA GLU A 192 -15.95 -9.27 4.45
C GLU A 192 -15.80 -8.89 5.92
N PHE A 193 -14.98 -7.91 6.27
CA PHE A 193 -14.90 -7.40 7.64
C PHE A 193 -16.26 -6.94 8.15
N TYR A 194 -17.01 -6.18 7.34
CA TYR A 194 -18.36 -5.76 7.69
C TYR A 194 -19.31 -6.96 7.76
N ASN A 195 -19.30 -7.85 6.77
CA ASN A 195 -20.15 -9.05 6.76
C ASN A 195 -19.88 -9.96 7.98
N ASN A 196 -18.61 -10.15 8.32
CA ASN A 196 -18.15 -10.92 9.47
C ASN A 196 -18.59 -10.26 10.77
N SER A 197 -18.60 -8.93 10.85
CA SER A 197 -19.10 -8.21 12.02
C SER A 197 -20.59 -8.48 12.24
N TYR A 198 -21.41 -8.45 11.18
CA TYR A 198 -22.82 -8.82 11.27
C TYR A 198 -23.02 -10.30 11.64
N ALA A 199 -22.26 -11.20 11.02
CA ALA A 199 -22.32 -12.64 11.31
C ALA A 199 -21.91 -12.95 12.77
N LYS A 200 -20.90 -12.26 13.30
CA LYS A 200 -20.50 -12.35 14.72
C LYS A 200 -21.63 -11.93 15.66
N SER A 201 -22.29 -10.81 15.39
CA SER A 201 -23.43 -10.34 16.20
C SER A 201 -24.60 -11.32 16.14
N ALA A 202 -24.90 -11.87 14.97
CA ALA A 202 -25.97 -12.86 14.80
C ALA A 202 -25.65 -14.19 15.50
N ALA A 203 -24.42 -14.71 15.38
CA ALA A 203 -23.99 -15.90 16.11
C ALA A 203 -24.09 -15.69 17.63
N LYS A 204 -23.61 -14.54 18.12
CA LYS A 204 -23.68 -14.20 19.54
C LYS A 204 -25.12 -14.20 20.07
N SER A 205 -26.09 -13.68 19.30
CA SER A 205 -27.50 -13.71 19.71
C SER A 205 -28.10 -15.11 19.84
N LYS A 206 -27.47 -16.11 19.20
CA LYS A 206 -27.87 -17.53 19.27
C LYS A 206 -27.05 -18.34 20.28
N GLY A 207 -26.12 -17.70 20.99
CA GLY A 207 -25.16 -18.41 21.86
C GLY A 207 -24.08 -19.16 21.07
N GLU A 208 -23.91 -18.85 19.78
CA GLU A 208 -22.93 -19.48 18.90
C GLU A 208 -21.67 -18.62 18.76
N VAL A 209 -20.54 -19.27 18.43
CA VAL A 209 -19.28 -18.58 18.14
C VAL A 209 -19.08 -18.52 16.63
N TYR A 210 -18.99 -17.32 16.07
CA TYR A 210 -18.65 -17.14 14.66
C TYR A 210 -17.18 -17.45 14.41
N LYS A 211 -16.93 -18.29 13.39
CA LYS A 211 -15.58 -18.60 12.90
C LYS A 211 -15.47 -18.16 11.44
N ASN A 212 -14.49 -17.31 11.13
CA ASN A 212 -14.21 -16.92 9.75
C ASN A 212 -13.70 -18.16 8.98
N PRO A 213 -14.42 -18.65 7.95
CA PRO A 213 -14.04 -19.86 7.22
C PRO A 213 -12.71 -19.72 6.47
N TYR A 214 -12.30 -18.49 6.13
CA TYR A 214 -11.07 -18.24 5.39
C TYR A 214 -9.83 -18.10 6.28
N ASN A 215 -10.01 -17.97 7.60
CA ASN A 215 -8.91 -17.71 8.51
C ASN A 215 -8.22 -19.02 8.91
N LEU A 216 -7.04 -19.28 8.33
CA LEU A 216 -6.20 -20.46 8.60
C LEU A 216 -5.09 -20.18 9.63
N GLY A 217 -4.98 -18.93 10.08
CA GLY A 217 -3.95 -18.47 11.01
C GLY A 217 -3.05 -17.40 10.39
N PRO A 218 -2.52 -16.44 11.18
CA PRO A 218 -1.91 -15.22 10.65
C PRO A 218 -0.78 -15.46 9.63
N LEU A 219 0.12 -16.41 9.92
CA LEU A 219 1.24 -16.72 9.04
C LEU A 219 0.78 -17.38 7.74
N ILE A 220 -0.13 -18.36 7.81
CA ILE A 220 -0.65 -19.06 6.64
C ILE A 220 -1.42 -18.08 5.74
N ASN A 221 -2.25 -17.23 6.33
CA ASN A 221 -2.99 -16.21 5.60
C ASN A 221 -2.05 -15.24 4.87
N LEU A 222 -0.96 -14.81 5.53
CA LEU A 222 0.03 -13.92 4.94
C LEU A 222 0.77 -14.58 3.77
N CYS A 223 1.21 -15.83 3.96
CA CYS A 223 1.85 -16.65 2.93
C CYS A 223 0.92 -16.85 1.72
N GLN A 224 -0.34 -17.23 1.94
CA GLN A 224 -1.33 -17.38 0.87
C GLN A 224 -1.61 -16.06 0.15
N PHE A 225 -1.66 -14.94 0.87
CA PHE A 225 -1.91 -13.63 0.27
C PHE A 225 -0.78 -13.18 -0.66
N PHE A 226 0.48 -13.37 -0.24
CA PHE A 226 1.66 -13.01 -1.03
C PHE A 226 2.13 -14.13 -1.97
N ASN A 227 1.47 -15.29 -1.96
CA ASN A 227 1.86 -16.48 -2.72
C ASN A 227 3.30 -16.93 -2.40
N VAL A 228 3.64 -16.96 -1.09
CA VAL A 228 4.95 -17.34 -0.57
C VAL A 228 4.84 -18.67 0.17
N GLY A 229 5.77 -19.59 -0.10
CA GLY A 229 5.80 -20.93 0.48
C GLY A 229 5.25 -22.01 -0.46
N ASN A 230 5.54 -23.27 -0.15
CA ASN A 230 5.00 -24.40 -0.90
C ASN A 230 3.50 -24.49 -0.63
N ASN A 231 2.70 -24.54 -1.70
CA ASN A 231 1.23 -24.66 -1.71
C ASN A 231 0.72 -25.51 -0.52
N LEU A 232 0.24 -24.84 0.54
CA LEU A 232 -0.48 -25.46 1.66
C LEU A 232 -1.94 -25.68 1.28
#